data_AF-A0A9W7ZJL3-F1
#
_entry.id   AF-A0A9W7ZJL3-F1
#
_cell.length_a   1.000
_cell.length_b   1.000
_cell.length_c   1.000
_cell.angle_alpha   90.00
_cell.angle_beta   90.00
_cell.angle_gamma   90.00
#
_symmetry.space_group_name_H-M   'P 1'
#
loop_
_entity.id
_entity.type
_entity.pdbx_description
1 polymer ?
#
loop_
_entity_poly.entity_id
_entity_poly.type
_entity_poly.pdbx_seq_one_letter_code
_entity_poly.pdbx_strand_id
1 'polypeptide(L)'
;MDRKIKEAAKQVLDERDDALSDDEIFAELENDPELEAMREARLNQLKKEMDHMRDLRSQGHGEYSELNEEEAMVKLIASSAKGVVHFKHPQFA
;
A
#
# COMPACT_ATOMS: atom_id res chain seq x y z
N MET A 1 -15.80 16.72 9.95
CA MET A 1 -16.62 15.57 9.55
C MET A 1 -16.57 14.46 10.60
N ASP A 2 -15.53 14.42 11.45
CA ASP A 2 -15.33 13.43 12.52
C ASP A 2 -16.37 13.42 13.65
N ARG A 3 -17.00 14.55 13.94
CA ARG A 3 -17.96 14.65 15.06
C ARG A 3 -19.24 13.86 14.79
N LYS A 4 -19.74 13.90 13.55
CA LYS A 4 -20.94 13.15 13.15
C LYS A 4 -20.70 11.65 13.15
N ILE A 5 -19.52 11.20 12.73
CA ILE A 5 -19.13 9.79 12.75
C ILE A 5 -18.99 9.30 14.19
N LYS A 6 -18.40 10.10 15.09
CA LYS A 6 -18.31 9.76 16.52
C LYS A 6 -19.68 9.74 17.21
N GLU A 7 -20.57 10.67 16.86
CA GLU A 7 -21.93 10.69 17.40
C GLU A 7 -22.77 9.51 16.87
N ALA A 8 -22.66 9.16 15.59
CA ALA A 8 -23.30 7.98 15.01
C ALA A 8 -22.76 6.68 15.63
N ALA A 9 -21.43 6.55 15.76
CA ALA A 9 -20.81 5.38 16.41
C ALA A 9 -21.22 5.25 17.88
N LYS A 10 -21.36 6.38 18.59
CA LYS A 10 -21.82 6.38 19.98
C LYS A 10 -23.30 6.00 20.10
N GLN A 11 -24.14 6.52 19.20
CA GLN A 11 -25.57 6.22 19.21
C GLN A 11 -25.83 4.74 18.87
N VAL A 12 -25.07 4.18 17.92
CA VAL A 12 -25.08 2.74 17.63
C VAL A 12 -24.60 1.93 18.83
N LEU A 13 -23.63 2.40 19.62
CA LEU A 13 -23.16 1.69 20.81
C LEU A 13 -24.13 1.76 22.01
N ASP A 14 -24.84 2.88 22.20
CA ASP A 14 -25.78 3.07 23.32
C ASP A 14 -27.14 2.36 23.08
N GLU A 15 -27.54 2.05 21.83
CA GLU A 15 -28.75 1.29 21.51
C GLU A 15 -28.55 -0.26 21.53
N ARG A 16 -27.32 -0.75 21.72
CA ARG A 16 -26.90 -2.17 21.56
C ARG A 16 -26.80 -2.99 22.86
N ASP A 17 -27.67 -2.73 23.84
CA ASP A 17 -27.79 -3.59 25.04
C ASP A 17 -28.63 -4.86 24.79
N ASP A 18 -29.10 -5.08 23.55
CA ASP A 18 -29.67 -6.35 23.09
C ASP A 18 -28.65 -7.10 22.22
N ALA A 19 -28.35 -8.33 22.63
CA ALA A 19 -27.29 -9.21 22.12
C ALA A 19 -27.48 -9.64 20.64
N LEU A 20 -27.20 -8.76 19.69
CA LEU A 20 -27.03 -9.14 18.29
C LEU A 20 -25.82 -10.06 18.15
N SER A 21 -25.99 -11.16 17.41
CA SER A 21 -24.88 -12.06 17.08
C SER A 21 -23.86 -11.34 16.20
N ASP A 22 -22.58 -11.70 16.30
CA ASP A 22 -21.53 -11.17 15.41
C ASP A 22 -21.95 -11.28 13.93
N ASP A 23 -22.65 -12.36 13.55
CA ASP A 23 -23.16 -12.58 12.19
C ASP A 23 -24.21 -11.54 11.75
N GLU A 24 -25.08 -11.10 12.66
CA GLU A 24 -26.10 -10.07 12.37
C GLU A 24 -25.44 -8.70 12.19
N ILE A 25 -24.41 -8.43 12.98
CA ILE A 25 -23.60 -7.21 12.89
C ILE A 25 -22.83 -7.18 11.55
N PHE A 26 -22.25 -8.31 11.14
CA PHE A 26 -21.58 -8.41 9.83
C PHE A 26 -22.57 -8.22 8.66
N ALA A 27 -23.76 -8.80 8.74
CA ALA A 27 -24.79 -8.64 7.71
C ALA A 27 -25.24 -7.17 7.56
N GLU A 28 -25.39 -6.42 8.64
CA GLU A 28 -25.75 -5.00 8.58
C GLU A 28 -24.62 -4.16 7.96
N LEU A 29 -23.37 -4.44 8.31
CA LEU A 29 -22.18 -3.77 7.74
C LEU A 29 -22.00 -4.04 6.24
N GLU A 30 -22.32 -5.26 5.76
CA GLU A 30 -22.24 -5.59 4.32
C GLU A 30 -23.34 -4.92 3.49
N ASN A 31 -24.44 -4.50 4.12
CA ASN A 31 -25.53 -3.79 3.44
C ASN A 31 -25.30 -2.28 3.33
N ASP A 32 -24.21 -1.73 3.87
CA ASP A 32 -23.86 -0.31 3.73
C ASP A 32 -23.12 -0.04 2.40
N PRO A 33 -23.77 0.61 1.41
CA PRO A 33 -23.17 0.87 0.11
C PRO A 33 -22.00 1.86 0.17
N GLU A 34 -21.93 2.74 1.18
CA GLU A 34 -20.79 3.65 1.34
C GLU A 34 -19.57 2.89 1.84
N LEU A 35 -19.76 1.94 2.76
CA LEU A 35 -18.68 1.11 3.30
C LEU A 35 -18.10 0.18 2.23
N GLU A 36 -18.95 -0.42 1.39
CA GLU A 36 -18.50 -1.26 0.28
C GLU A 36 -17.70 -0.46 -0.76
N ALA A 37 -18.16 0.74 -1.12
CA ALA A 37 -17.41 1.62 -2.02
C ALA A 37 -16.02 1.99 -1.47
N MET A 38 -15.90 2.24 -0.16
CA MET A 38 -14.60 2.47 0.49
C MET A 38 -13.71 1.23 0.47
N ARG A 39 -14.30 0.04 0.65
CA ARG A 39 -13.59 -1.24 0.60
C ARG A 39 -13.01 -1.50 -0.78
N GLU A 40 -13.82 -1.34 -1.82
CA GLU A 40 -13.37 -1.46 -3.21
C GLU A 40 -12.28 -0.44 -3.56
N ALA A 41 -12.44 0.82 -3.13
CA ALA A 41 -11.44 1.86 -3.36
C ALA A 41 -10.09 1.50 -2.72
N ARG A 42 -10.10 1.01 -1.47
CA ARG A 42 -8.88 0.56 -0.79
C ARG A 42 -8.25 -0.67 -1.46
N LEU A 43 -9.06 -1.66 -1.84
CA LEU A 43 -8.56 -2.84 -2.54
C LEU A 43 -7.92 -2.47 -3.87
N ASN A 44 -8.53 -1.54 -4.61
CA ASN A 44 -7.97 -1.05 -5.87
C ASN A 44 -6.69 -0.25 -5.66
N GLN A 45 -6.60 0.54 -4.59
CA GLN A 45 -5.35 1.22 -4.23
C GLN A 45 -4.25 0.19 -3.93
N LEU A 46 -4.53 -0.81 -3.10
CA LEU A 46 -3.56 -1.84 -2.73
C LEU A 46 -3.07 -2.61 -3.96
N LYS A 47 -3.97 -2.99 -4.86
CA LYS A 47 -3.61 -3.65 -6.13
C LYS A 47 -2.66 -2.79 -6.95
N LYS A 48 -2.97 -1.50 -7.14
CA LYS A 48 -2.11 -0.56 -7.88
C LYS A 48 -0.72 -0.44 -7.25
N GLU A 49 -0.64 -0.37 -5.94
CA GLU A 49 0.64 -0.31 -5.22
C GLU A 49 1.43 -1.62 -5.40
N MET A 50 0.77 -2.77 -5.31
CA MET A 50 1.43 -4.07 -5.54
C MET A 50 1.93 -4.23 -6.98
N ASP A 51 1.14 -3.83 -7.97
CA ASP A 51 1.53 -3.87 -9.38
C ASP A 51 2.72 -2.93 -9.62
N HIS A 52 2.69 -1.71 -9.07
CA HIS A 52 3.81 -0.79 -9.13
C HIS A 52 5.09 -1.38 -8.50
N MET A 53 4.98 -2.04 -7.34
CA MET A 53 6.12 -2.70 -6.71
C MET A 53 6.66 -3.87 -7.55
N ARG A 54 5.79 -4.61 -8.24
CA ARG A 54 6.19 -5.71 -9.13
C ARG A 54 6.94 -5.19 -10.35
N ASP A 55 6.44 -4.12 -10.95
CA ASP A 55 7.08 -3.47 -12.09
C ASP A 55 8.47 -2.96 -11.71
N LEU A 56 8.59 -2.27 -10.57
CA LEU A 56 9.89 -1.81 -10.07
C LEU A 56 10.87 -2.97 -9.83
N ARG A 57 10.41 -4.07 -9.22
CA ARG A 57 11.24 -5.26 -9.03
C ARG A 57 11.68 -5.87 -10.36
N SER A 58 10.81 -5.94 -11.36
CA SER A 58 11.16 -6.45 -12.70
C SER A 58 12.21 -5.61 -13.41
N GLN A 59 12.29 -4.32 -13.08
CA GLN A 59 13.31 -3.38 -13.58
C GLN A 59 14.63 -3.49 -12.78
N GLY A 60 14.71 -4.40 -11.80
CA GLY A 60 15.90 -4.62 -10.98
C GLY A 60 16.01 -3.68 -9.77
N HIS A 61 14.95 -2.94 -9.42
CA HIS A 61 14.95 -2.12 -8.21
C HIS A 61 14.81 -3.01 -6.95
N GLY A 62 15.58 -2.68 -5.91
CA GLY A 62 15.56 -3.37 -4.62
C GLY A 62 16.65 -4.43 -4.44
N GLU A 63 17.48 -4.66 -5.47
CA GLU A 63 18.65 -5.54 -5.40
C GLU A 63 19.94 -4.73 -5.53
N TYR A 64 20.97 -5.19 -4.82
CA TYR A 64 22.32 -4.64 -4.98
C TYR A 64 23.05 -5.45 -6.06
N SER A 65 23.36 -4.80 -7.17
CA SER A 65 24.10 -5.40 -8.30
C SER A 65 25.42 -4.67 -8.51
N GLU A 66 26.51 -5.44 -8.67
CA GLU A 66 27.83 -4.88 -9.00
C GLU A 66 27.98 -4.80 -10.52
N LEU A 67 28.16 -3.57 -11.03
CA LEU A 67 28.41 -3.31 -12.45
C LEU A 67 29.89 -2.97 -12.62
N ASN A 68 30.57 -3.71 -13.51
CA ASN A 68 31.97 -3.45 -13.85
C ASN A 68 32.12 -2.59 -15.11
N GLU A 69 31.03 -2.40 -15.87
CA GLU A 69 31.02 -1.64 -17.13
C GLU A 69 30.37 -0.27 -16.94
N GLU A 70 31.10 0.79 -17.26
CA GLU A 70 30.63 2.18 -17.12
C GLU A 70 29.42 2.47 -18.03
N GLU A 71 29.38 1.92 -19.25
CA GLU A 71 28.29 2.17 -20.19
C GLU A 71 26.96 1.58 -19.70
N ALA A 72 26.99 0.40 -19.09
CA ALA A 72 25.83 -0.24 -18.49
C ALA A 72 25.32 0.56 -17.28
N MET A 73 26.23 1.07 -16.45
CA MET A 73 25.88 1.93 -15.31
C MET A 73 25.18 3.21 -15.77
N VAL A 74 25.71 3.91 -16.77
CA VAL A 74 25.11 5.15 -17.28
C VAL A 74 23.72 4.91 -17.84
N LYS A 75 23.52 3.83 -18.60
CA LYS A 75 22.20 3.44 -19.14
C LYS A 75 21.17 3.17 -18.02
N LEU A 76 21.56 2.46 -16.97
CA LEU A 76 20.69 2.10 -15.85
C LEU A 76 20.27 3.33 -15.02
N ILE A 77 21.21 4.25 -14.78
CA ILE A 77 20.92 5.48 -14.05
C ILE A 77 20.03 6.40 -14.90
N ALA A 78 20.26 6.47 -16.20
CA ALA A 78 19.46 7.30 -17.11
C ALA A 78 18.01 6.81 -17.24
N SER A 79 17.74 5.51 -17.09
CA SER A 79 16.38 4.96 -17.15
C SER A 79 15.57 5.21 -15.87
N SER A 80 16.21 5.59 -14.76
CA SER A 80 15.59 5.66 -13.44
C SER A 80 15.62 7.09 -12.91
N ALA A 81 14.49 7.60 -12.41
CA ALA A 81 14.43 8.97 -11.88
C ALA A 81 15.26 9.16 -10.60
N LYS A 82 15.47 8.09 -9.82
CA LYS A 82 16.25 8.08 -8.57
C LYS A 82 17.07 6.80 -8.52
N GLY A 83 18.35 6.90 -8.16
CA GLY A 83 19.25 5.76 -8.01
C GLY A 83 20.36 6.08 -7.00
N VAL A 84 20.85 5.04 -6.33
CA VAL A 84 21.99 5.13 -5.42
C VAL A 84 23.11 4.30 -6.01
N VAL A 85 24.29 4.89 -6.17
CA VAL A 85 25.48 4.23 -6.71
C VAL A 85 26.55 4.24 -5.65
N HIS A 86 27.10 3.06 -5.35
CA HIS A 86 28.23 2.93 -4.43
C HIS A 86 29.50 2.62 -5.24
N PHE A 87 30.38 3.62 -5.35
CA PHE A 87 31.72 3.41 -5.89
C PHE A 87 32.63 2.86 -4.79
N LYS A 88 33.08 1.61 -4.92
CA LYS A 88 34.06 0.99 -4.03
C LYS A 88 35.39 0.77 -4.75
N HIS A 89 36.48 0.82 -4.01
CA HIS A 89 37.78 0.34 -4.47
C HIS A 89 38.25 -0.78 -3.52
N PRO A 90 38.83 -1.89 -4.02
CA PRO A 90 39.17 -3.06 -3.19
C PRO A 90 40.09 -2.74 -2.00
N GLN A 91 40.85 -1.65 -2.09
CA GLN A 91 41.80 -1.21 -1.06
C GLN A 91 41.17 -0.42 0.10
N PHE A 92 39.88 -0.04 -0.01
CA PHE A 92 39.18 0.80 0.97
C PHE A 92 37.84 0.19 1.40
N ALA A 93 37.71 -1.13 1.31
CA ALA A 93 36.53 -1.89 1.74
C ALA A 93 36.42 -1.99 3.28
#